data_AF-A0A1H6BWW2-F1
#
_entry.id   AF-A0A1H6BWW2-F1
#
_cell.length_a   1.000
_cell.length_b   1.000
_cell.length_c   1.000
_cell.angle_alpha   90.00
_cell.angle_beta   90.00
_cell.angle_gamma   90.00
#
_symmetry.space_group_name_H-M   'P 1'
#
loop_
_entity.id
_entity.type
_entity.pdbx_description
1 polymer ?
#
loop_
_entity_poly.entity_id
_entity_poly.type
_entity_poly.pdbx_seq_one_letter_code
_entity_poly.pdbx_strand_id
1 'polypeptide(L)'
;MFNGIYRMWVMGALIAPFGCQAHYVAELTIHVNQKYQGNLVMGLQEHRLLKQVGDTELWLISDSSVQDNVATLRYTFMERQISLPENHNQLTLPSLTTPINEFASVSLNHDVFYRARVTTTDLPSESE
;
A
#
# COMPACT_ATOMS: atom_id res chain seq x y z
N MET A 1 24.06 -57.56 29.20
CA MET A 1 23.84 -57.14 27.81
C MET A 1 22.42 -56.62 27.67
N PHE A 2 22.24 -55.30 27.65
CA PHE A 2 21.01 -54.64 27.21
C PHE A 2 21.45 -53.36 26.49
N ASN A 3 21.54 -53.43 25.16
CA ASN A 3 21.79 -52.26 24.32
C ASN A 3 20.44 -51.62 23.99
N GLY A 4 20.17 -50.50 24.64
CA GLY A 4 19.00 -49.66 24.38
C GLY A 4 19.14 -48.97 23.03
N ILE A 5 18.21 -49.24 22.13
CA ILE A 5 18.10 -48.61 20.81
C ILE A 5 17.56 -47.19 21.03
N TYR A 6 18.45 -46.19 21.01
CA TYR A 6 18.02 -44.80 20.94
C TYR A 6 17.46 -44.52 19.54
N ARG A 7 16.12 -44.58 19.42
CA ARG A 7 15.39 -43.98 18.29
C ARG A 7 15.56 -42.47 18.38
N MET A 8 16.59 -41.97 17.71
CA MET A 8 16.79 -40.54 17.50
C MET A 8 15.74 -40.10 16.48
N TRP A 9 14.64 -39.52 16.98
CA TRP A 9 13.69 -38.81 16.14
C TRP A 9 14.41 -37.56 15.62
N VAL A 10 14.81 -37.57 14.36
CA VAL A 10 15.18 -36.35 13.64
C VAL A 10 13.88 -35.58 13.44
N MET A 11 13.54 -34.78 14.46
CA MET A 11 12.50 -33.77 14.40
C MET A 11 12.98 -32.77 13.35
N GLY A 12 12.44 -32.90 12.13
CA GLY A 12 12.66 -31.94 11.06
C GLY A 12 12.19 -30.57 11.52
N ALA A 13 13.13 -29.74 11.98
CA ALA A 13 12.91 -28.31 12.12
C ALA A 13 12.74 -27.76 10.70
N LEU A 14 11.49 -27.78 10.23
CA LEU A 14 11.02 -26.83 9.24
C LEU A 14 11.21 -25.45 9.88
N ILE A 15 12.37 -24.86 9.60
CA ILE A 15 12.60 -23.43 9.74
C ILE A 15 11.67 -22.80 8.71
N ALA A 16 10.39 -22.62 9.08
CA ALA A 16 9.54 -21.67 8.40
C ALA A 16 10.25 -20.32 8.55
N PRO A 17 10.57 -19.61 7.45
CA PRO A 17 11.05 -18.26 7.59
C PRO A 17 9.90 -17.49 8.24
N PHE A 18 10.08 -17.07 9.50
CA PHE A 18 9.30 -16.01 10.10
C PHE A 18 9.60 -14.72 9.33
N GLY A 19 9.13 -14.65 8.09
CA GLY A 19 8.97 -13.40 7.39
C GLY A 19 7.87 -12.67 8.13
N CYS A 20 8.26 -11.84 9.10
CA CYS A 20 7.43 -10.74 9.52
C CYS A 20 7.17 -9.95 8.24
N GLN A 21 6.05 -10.21 7.56
CA GLN A 21 5.62 -9.40 6.44
C GLN A 21 5.24 -8.08 7.08
N ALA A 22 6.21 -7.15 7.09
CA ALA A 22 5.96 -5.78 7.43
C ALA A 22 4.83 -5.31 6.53
N HIS A 23 3.66 -5.09 7.12
CA HIS A 23 2.55 -4.49 6.41
C HIS A 23 2.90 -3.02 6.24
N TYR A 24 2.97 -2.56 5.01
CA TYR A 24 3.30 -1.17 4.70
C TYR A 24 2.02 -0.42 4.36
N VAL A 25 1.91 0.78 4.92
CA VAL A 25 0.87 1.74 4.56
C VAL A 25 1.50 3.03 4.07
N ALA A 26 0.81 3.71 3.17
CA ALA A 26 1.16 5.02 2.71
C ALA A 26 0.22 6.05 3.32
N GLU A 27 0.78 7.02 4.04
CA GLU A 27 0.12 8.26 4.43
C GLU A 27 0.20 9.23 3.26
N LEU A 28 -0.95 9.66 2.74
CA LEU A 28 -1.06 10.41 1.49
C LEU A 28 -1.77 11.73 1.76
N THR A 29 -1.21 12.82 1.25
CA THR A 29 -1.88 14.10 1.08
C THR A 29 -1.98 14.34 -0.42
N ILE A 30 -3.21 14.31 -0.95
CA ILE A 30 -3.45 14.48 -2.39
C ILE A 30 -4.29 15.72 -2.62
N HIS A 31 -3.90 16.51 -3.61
CA HIS A 31 -4.67 17.58 -4.18
C HIS A 31 -4.59 17.47 -5.71
N VAL A 32 -5.73 17.14 -6.33
CA VAL A 32 -5.92 17.15 -7.77
C VAL A 32 -7.00 18.19 -8.06
N ASN A 33 -6.62 19.22 -8.82
CA ASN A 33 -7.45 20.37 -9.12
C ASN A 33 -8.85 19.92 -9.60
N GLN A 34 -9.89 20.45 -8.96
CA GLN A 34 -11.31 20.15 -9.22
C GLN A 34 -11.75 18.68 -9.06
N LYS A 35 -10.87 17.72 -8.78
CA LYS A 35 -11.22 16.29 -8.61
C LYS A 35 -11.27 15.87 -7.14
N TYR A 36 -10.20 16.09 -6.39
CA TYR A 36 -10.10 15.61 -5.01
C TYR A 36 -9.05 16.38 -4.20
N GLN A 37 -9.36 16.65 -2.95
CA GLN A 37 -8.42 17.17 -1.97
C GLN A 37 -8.65 16.47 -0.63
N GLY A 38 -7.62 15.84 -0.07
CA GLY A 38 -7.76 15.12 1.19
C GLY A 38 -6.48 14.41 1.64
N ASN A 39 -6.54 13.96 2.90
CA ASN A 39 -5.54 13.09 3.49
C ASN A 39 -6.12 11.68 3.63
N LEU A 40 -5.36 10.65 3.32
CA LEU A 40 -5.77 9.26 3.54
C LEU A 40 -4.58 8.36 3.87
N VAL A 41 -4.85 7.23 4.51
CA VAL A 41 -3.88 6.17 4.79
C VAL A 41 -4.32 4.91 4.07
N MET A 42 -3.50 4.38 3.17
CA MET A 42 -3.87 3.28 2.29
C MET A 42 -2.73 2.26 2.18
N GLY A 43 -3.05 0.97 2.10
CA GLY A 43 -2.10 -0.09 1.83
C GLY A 43 -1.45 0.07 0.45
N LEU A 44 -0.26 -0.52 0.27
CA LEU A 44 0.49 -0.38 -0.98
C LEU A 44 -0.22 -1.01 -2.18
N GLN A 45 -1.03 -2.05 -1.97
CA GLN A 45 -1.81 -2.76 -2.98
C GLN A 45 -3.29 -2.74 -2.54
N GLU A 46 -3.94 -1.58 -2.67
CA GLU A 46 -5.31 -1.35 -2.21
C GLU A 46 -6.06 -0.47 -3.21
N HIS A 47 -7.36 -0.69 -3.31
CA HIS A 47 -8.32 0.19 -3.96
C HIS A 47 -9.28 0.80 -2.92
N ARG A 48 -9.51 2.11 -3.01
CA ARG A 48 -10.37 2.82 -2.06
C ARG A 48 -11.31 3.79 -2.77
N LEU A 49 -12.59 3.71 -2.42
CA LEU A 49 -13.57 4.72 -2.80
C LEU A 49 -13.30 6.00 -2.01
N LEU A 50 -13.01 7.10 -2.72
CA LEU A 50 -12.76 8.41 -2.12
C LEU A 50 -14.05 9.23 -1.98
N LYS A 51 -14.93 9.16 -2.98
CA LYS A 51 -16.16 9.93 -3.04
C LYS A 51 -17.17 9.25 -3.95
N GLN A 52 -18.45 9.38 -3.64
CA GLN A 52 -19.56 9.05 -4.54
C GLN A 52 -20.50 10.26 -4.63
N VAL A 53 -20.89 10.62 -5.84
CA VAL A 53 -21.84 11.71 -6.12
C VAL A 53 -22.86 11.22 -7.14
N GLY A 54 -24.08 10.97 -6.68
CA GLY A 54 -25.13 10.41 -7.54
C GLY A 54 -24.68 9.08 -8.15
N ASP A 55 -24.66 9.02 -9.47
CA ASP A 55 -24.27 7.84 -10.27
C ASP A 55 -22.75 7.78 -10.56
N THR A 56 -21.93 8.63 -9.93
CA THR A 56 -20.48 8.67 -10.18
C THR A 56 -19.68 8.33 -8.93
N GLU A 57 -18.71 7.43 -9.06
CA GLU A 57 -17.76 7.05 -8.02
C GLU A 57 -16.35 7.49 -8.40
N LEU A 58 -15.61 8.04 -7.43
CA LEU A 58 -14.20 8.34 -7.55
C LEU A 58 -13.40 7.39 -6.67
N TRP A 59 -12.57 6.58 -7.30
CA TRP A 59 -11.70 5.60 -6.68
C TRP A 59 -10.24 6.05 -6.75
N LEU A 60 -9.45 5.65 -5.74
CA LEU A 60 -8.01 5.68 -5.75
C LEU A 60 -7.49 4.24 -5.73
N ILE A 61 -6.61 3.92 -6.65
CA ILE A 61 -5.98 2.61 -6.78
C ILE A 61 -4.50 2.79 -6.51
N SER A 62 -3.95 1.98 -5.60
CA SER A 62 -2.52 1.91 -5.32
C SER A 62 -1.97 0.59 -5.84
N ASP A 63 -0.96 0.71 -6.70
CA ASP A 63 -0.13 -0.41 -7.20
C ASP A 63 1.33 -0.21 -6.77
N SER A 64 1.50 0.25 -5.53
CA SER A 64 2.78 0.62 -4.94
C SER A 64 3.54 -0.60 -4.41
N SER A 65 4.86 -0.50 -4.32
CA SER A 65 5.71 -1.58 -3.82
C SER A 65 6.83 -1.05 -2.93
N VAL A 66 7.41 -1.94 -2.13
CA VAL A 66 8.63 -1.68 -1.36
C VAL A 66 9.67 -2.70 -1.74
N GLN A 67 10.88 -2.23 -2.05
CA GLN A 67 12.04 -3.06 -2.34
C GLN A 67 13.27 -2.41 -1.72
N ASP A 68 14.09 -3.18 -1.01
CA ASP A 68 15.36 -2.72 -0.41
C ASP A 68 15.21 -1.43 0.44
N ASN A 69 14.17 -1.38 1.28
CA ASN A 69 13.78 -0.23 2.11
C ASN A 69 13.39 1.05 1.34
N VAL A 70 13.15 0.93 0.04
CA VAL A 70 12.69 2.02 -0.82
C VAL A 70 11.28 1.71 -1.30
N ALA A 71 10.34 2.62 -1.02
CA ALA A 71 8.99 2.58 -1.53
C ALA A 71 8.92 3.20 -2.93
N THR A 72 8.28 2.51 -3.86
CA THR A 72 7.85 3.05 -5.15
C THR A 72 6.33 3.16 -5.14
N LEU A 73 5.87 4.40 -5.10
CA LEU A 73 4.48 4.80 -4.97
C LEU A 73 3.85 5.04 -6.34
N ARG A 74 2.74 4.36 -6.61
CA ARG A 74 2.00 4.42 -7.88
C ARG A 74 0.51 4.49 -7.59
N TYR A 75 -0.10 5.59 -8.01
CA TYR A 75 -1.51 5.88 -7.75
C TYR A 75 -2.25 6.23 -9.03
N THR A 76 -3.45 5.69 -9.16
CA THR A 76 -4.36 6.01 -10.25
C THR A 76 -5.71 6.42 -9.67
N PHE A 77 -6.19 7.60 -10.06
CA PHE A 77 -7.58 7.99 -9.85
C PHE A 77 -8.43 7.36 -10.94
N MET A 78 -9.54 6.73 -10.56
CA MET A 78 -10.51 6.19 -11.49
C MET A 78 -11.89 6.75 -11.15
N GLU A 79 -12.46 7.49 -12.10
CA GLU A 79 -13.85 7.93 -12.03
C GLU A 79 -14.71 6.97 -12.84
N ARG A 80 -15.77 6.44 -12.24
CA ARG A 80 -16.63 5.40 -12.84
C ARG A 80 -18.09 5.77 -12.69
N GLN A 81 -18.90 5.53 -13.72
CA GLN A 81 -20.36 5.59 -13.60
C GLN A 81 -20.91 4.27 -13.05
N ILE A 82 -21.78 4.32 -12.03
CA ILE A 82 -22.35 3.13 -11.40
C ILE A 82 -23.27 2.40 -12.38
N SER A 83 -24.09 3.16 -13.12
CA SER A 83 -25.00 2.59 -14.13
C SER A 83 -24.27 2.04 -15.37
N LEU A 84 -23.05 2.51 -15.64
CA LEU A 84 -22.22 2.10 -16.78
C LEU A 84 -20.77 1.87 -16.31
N PRO A 85 -20.48 0.76 -15.59
CA PRO A 85 -19.18 0.52 -14.97
C PRO A 85 -18.01 0.47 -15.95
N GLU A 86 -18.27 0.06 -17.19
CA GLU A 86 -17.29 0.02 -18.28
C GLU A 86 -16.84 1.42 -18.71
N ASN A 87 -17.68 2.45 -18.49
CA ASN A 87 -17.36 3.84 -18.77
C ASN A 87 -16.62 4.46 -17.58
N HIS A 88 -15.29 4.47 -17.67
CA HIS A 88 -14.44 5.01 -16.62
C HIS A 88 -13.33 5.91 -17.19
N ASN A 89 -13.03 6.98 -16.46
CA ASN A 89 -11.93 7.89 -16.74
C ASN A 89 -10.80 7.64 -15.74
N GLN A 90 -9.58 7.49 -16.24
CA GLN A 90 -8.41 7.29 -15.39
C GLN A 90 -7.45 8.49 -15.45
N LEU A 91 -6.84 8.79 -14.31
CA LEU A 91 -5.74 9.73 -14.18
C LEU A 91 -4.64 9.07 -13.32
N THR A 92 -3.57 8.66 -13.98
CA THR A 92 -2.38 8.13 -13.30
C THR A 92 -1.52 9.27 -12.79
N LEU A 93 -1.21 9.26 -11.50
CA LEU A 93 -0.28 10.20 -10.89
C LEU A 93 1.17 9.82 -11.22
N PRO A 94 2.10 10.80 -11.24
CA PRO A 94 3.52 10.49 -11.35
C PRO A 94 3.96 9.52 -10.26
N SER A 95 4.77 8.54 -10.66
CA SER A 95 5.41 7.65 -9.71
C SER A 95 6.33 8.44 -8.80
N LEU A 96 6.35 8.06 -7.53
CA LEU A 96 7.17 8.71 -6.52
C LEU A 96 7.98 7.64 -5.79
N THR A 97 9.27 7.90 -5.59
CA THR A 97 10.16 6.96 -4.91
C THR A 97 10.72 7.61 -3.66
N THR A 98 10.66 6.90 -2.53
CA THR A 98 11.12 7.42 -1.24
C THR A 98 11.60 6.30 -0.35
N PRO A 99 12.63 6.51 0.49
CA PRO A 99 12.91 5.61 1.60
C PRO A 99 11.69 5.46 2.52
N ILE A 100 11.54 4.29 3.16
CA ILE A 100 10.53 4.09 4.20
C ILE A 100 10.75 5.11 5.31
N ASN A 101 9.66 5.58 5.92
CA ASN A 101 9.58 6.61 6.96
C ASN A 101 10.00 8.02 6.52
N GLU A 102 10.35 8.23 5.25
CA GLU A 102 10.62 9.55 4.68
C GLU A 102 9.44 10.09 3.88
N PHE A 103 9.34 11.41 3.83
CA PHE A 103 8.37 12.08 2.98
C PHE A 103 8.96 12.35 1.61
N ALA A 104 8.16 12.11 0.59
CA ALA A 104 8.42 12.62 -0.73
C ALA A 104 7.17 13.32 -1.26
N SER A 105 7.37 14.25 -2.19
CA SER A 105 6.29 14.97 -2.83
C SER A 105 6.57 15.26 -4.29
N VAL A 106 5.52 15.28 -5.09
CA VAL A 106 5.53 15.71 -6.48
C VAL A 106 4.47 16.80 -6.68
N SER A 107 4.81 17.80 -7.47
CA SER A 107 3.87 18.81 -7.94
C SER A 107 4.00 18.95 -9.44
N LEU A 108 2.88 18.89 -10.16
CA LEU A 108 2.80 19.10 -11.59
C LEU A 108 1.96 20.34 -11.88
N ASN A 109 2.60 21.37 -12.44
CA ASN A 109 1.96 22.54 -13.05
C ASN A 109 0.82 23.17 -12.23
N HIS A 110 0.88 23.10 -10.90
CA HIS A 110 -0.16 23.54 -9.96
C HIS A 110 -1.50 22.77 -10.03
N ASP A 111 -1.66 21.81 -10.96
CA ASP A 111 -2.88 21.01 -11.11
C ASP A 111 -2.90 19.76 -10.23
N VAL A 112 -1.72 19.21 -9.95
CA VAL A 112 -1.56 18.04 -9.10
C VAL A 112 -0.49 18.32 -8.07
N PHE A 113 -0.83 18.16 -6.79
CA PHE A 113 0.11 18.05 -5.70
C PHE A 113 -0.15 16.74 -4.97
N TYR A 114 0.93 16.00 -4.74
CA TYR A 114 0.86 14.73 -4.08
C TYR A 114 2.07 14.57 -3.17
N ARG A 115 1.83 14.38 -1.86
CA ARG A 115 2.85 14.10 -0.85
C ARG A 115 2.53 12.77 -0.19
N ALA A 116 3.57 11.99 0.06
CA ALA A 116 3.41 10.69 0.70
C ALA A 116 4.58 10.30 1.59
N ARG A 117 4.27 9.41 2.53
CA ARG A 117 5.22 8.72 3.39
C ARG A 117 4.77 7.28 3.54
N VAL A 118 5.70 6.34 3.42
CA VAL A 118 5.42 4.93 3.71
C VAL A 118 5.90 4.59 5.10
N THR A 119 5.05 3.95 5.90
CA THR A 119 5.37 3.50 7.26
C THR A 119 5.08 2.02 7.40
N THR A 120 5.78 1.35 8.31
CA THR A 120 5.43 -0.01 8.74
C THR A 120 4.25 0.09 9.70
N THR A 121 3.18 -0.65 9.44
CA THR A 121 2.22 -0.99 10.48
C THR A 121 2.81 -2.16 11.24
N ASP A 122 3.71 -1.87 12.18
CA ASP A 122 3.96 -2.80 13.27
C ASP A 122 2.63 -2.95 14.02
N LEU A 123 1.98 -4.11 13.90
CA LEU A 123 1.13 -4.56 15.00
C LEU A 123 2.07 -4.59 16.21
N PRO A 124 1.69 -4.00 17.37
CA PRO A 124 2.50 -4.17 18.55
C PRO A 124 2.70 -5.66 18.75
N SER A 125 3.94 -6.11 18.64
CA SER A 125 4.30 -7.42 19.17
C SER A 125 4.01 -7.30 20.65
N GLU A 126 2.88 -7.86 21.09
CA GLU A 126 2.65 -8.16 22.49
C GLU A 126 3.82 -9.04 22.93
N SER A 127 4.84 -8.36 23.42
CA SER A 127 5.99 -8.93 24.09
C SER A 127 5.67 -8.74 25.55
N GLU A 128 5.13 -9.78 26.19
CA GLU A 128 5.37 -10.10 27.59
C GLU A 128 5.11 -11.59 27.82
#